data_AF-A0A7S0N0Y7-F1
#
_entry.id   AF-A0A7S0N0Y7-F1
#
_cell.length_a   1.000
_cell.length_b   1.000
_cell.length_c   1.000
_cell.angle_alpha   90.00
_cell.angle_beta   90.00
_cell.angle_gamma   90.00
#
_symmetry.space_group_name_H-M   'P 1'
#
loop_
_entity.id
_entity.type
_entity.pdbx_description
1 polymer ?
#
loop_
_entity_poly.entity_id
_entity_poly.type
_entity_poly.pdbx_seq_one_letter_code
_entity_poly.pdbx_strand_id
1 'polypeptide(L)'
;EELKSFPGLSKVDLTKRRIAELVRKTNDDLINGKIPQEKFIISQSISKKGYDMKNCAGHKSASIGHVKLAERMEKREPGTGPLTGDRVPFVVVKEAPHLSHVKDRTISGVSYAAKDWPPRHERCEDPVFAKEKGLKLDLEYYLLNQLKTPVLSLLEPIYPEANQIFQETERKLNSMTSRNTLLTSFFRPRP
;
A
#
# COMPACT_ATOMS: atom_id res chain seq x y z
N GLU A 1 5.80 -2.02 34.36
CA GLU A 1 5.21 -0.72 34.71
C GLU A 1 3.76 -0.90 35.10
N GLU A 2 3.43 -0.42 36.30
CA GLU A 2 2.28 -0.82 37.09
C GLU A 2 0.94 -0.26 36.60
N LEU A 3 -0.09 -1.09 36.76
CA LEU A 3 -1.48 -0.87 36.40
C LEU A 3 -2.13 0.16 37.32
N LYS A 4 -2.33 1.39 36.86
CA LYS A 4 -3.29 2.30 37.48
C LYS A 4 -4.69 1.72 37.29
N SER A 5 -5.26 1.12 38.33
CA SER A 5 -6.65 0.68 38.34
C SER A 5 -7.55 1.91 38.32
N PHE A 6 -8.25 2.14 37.21
CA PHE A 6 -9.30 3.16 37.15
C PHE A 6 -10.55 2.61 37.85
N PRO A 7 -11.00 3.19 38.98
CA PRO A 7 -12.19 2.72 39.68
C PRO A 7 -13.42 2.93 38.79
N GLY A 8 -14.18 1.85 38.52
CA GLY A 8 -15.46 1.89 37.82
C GLY A 8 -15.50 1.35 36.38
N LEU A 9 -14.37 0.99 35.77
CA LEU A 9 -14.37 0.38 34.42
C LEU A 9 -14.45 -1.14 34.48
N SER A 10 -15.30 -1.74 33.63
CA SER A 10 -15.34 -3.20 33.50
C SER A 10 -14.03 -3.73 32.89
N LYS A 11 -13.73 -5.03 33.11
CA LYS A 11 -12.58 -5.70 32.47
C LYS A 11 -12.63 -5.61 30.94
N VAL A 12 -13.85 -5.61 30.37
CA VAL A 12 -14.08 -5.48 28.93
C VAL A 12 -13.67 -4.08 28.46
N ASP A 13 -14.06 -3.04 29.18
CA ASP A 13 -13.72 -1.65 28.83
C ASP A 13 -12.22 -1.37 28.91
N LEU A 14 -11.55 -1.93 29.92
CA LEU A 14 -10.09 -1.88 30.02
C LEU A 14 -9.42 -2.57 28.83
N THR A 15 -9.96 -3.70 28.40
CA THR A 15 -9.45 -4.44 27.24
C THR A 15 -9.65 -3.66 25.94
N LYS A 16 -10.85 -3.10 25.72
CA LYS A 16 -11.15 -2.22 24.58
C LYS A 16 -10.18 -1.04 24.52
N ARG A 17 -9.93 -0.38 25.66
CA ARG A 17 -9.00 0.74 25.74
C ARG A 17 -7.57 0.35 25.36
N ARG A 18 -7.08 -0.78 25.88
CA ARG A 18 -5.73 -1.29 25.55
C ARG A 18 -5.59 -1.63 24.07
N ILE A 19 -6.59 -2.29 23.48
CA ILE A 19 -6.63 -2.58 22.05
C ILE A 19 -6.58 -1.27 21.26
N ALA A 20 -7.41 -0.29 21.64
CA ALA A 20 -7.47 1.00 20.97
C ALA A 20 -6.14 1.76 21.03
N GLU A 21 -5.46 1.76 22.18
CA GLU A 21 -4.12 2.33 22.35
C GLU A 21 -3.07 1.63 21.49
N LEU A 22 -3.09 0.29 21.43
CA LEU A 22 -2.17 -0.49 20.60
C LEU A 22 -2.36 -0.22 19.10
N VAL A 23 -3.61 -0.20 18.63
CA VAL A 23 -3.93 0.09 17.23
C VAL A 23 -3.52 1.53 16.88
N ARG A 24 -3.84 2.52 17.72
CA ARG A 24 -3.41 3.90 17.52
C ARG A 24 -1.90 4.04 17.44
N LYS A 25 -1.17 3.42 18.37
CA LYS A 25 0.30 3.44 18.37
C LYS A 25 0.87 2.83 17.09
N THR A 26 0.34 1.69 16.65
CA THR A 26 0.78 1.03 15.42
C THR A 26 0.49 1.88 14.19
N ASN A 27 -0.67 2.52 14.13
CA ASN A 27 -1.05 3.44 13.05
C ASN A 27 -0.13 4.68 13.02
N ASP A 28 0.21 5.24 14.18
CA ASP A 28 1.16 6.35 14.26
C ASP A 28 2.58 5.91 13.86
N ASP A 29 3.02 4.71 14.26
CA ASP A 29 4.31 4.17 13.86
C ASP A 29 4.39 3.90 12.34
N LEU A 30 3.27 3.47 11.73
CA LEU A 30 3.13 3.34 10.28
C LEU A 30 3.29 4.71 9.58
N ILE A 31 2.51 5.72 9.98
CA ILE A 31 2.54 7.06 9.37
C ILE A 31 3.92 7.70 9.51
N ASN A 32 4.56 7.53 10.66
CA ASN A 32 5.87 8.10 10.95
C ASN A 32 7.03 7.28 10.34
N GLY A 33 6.75 6.22 9.58
CA GLY A 33 7.77 5.42 8.89
C GLY A 33 8.70 4.64 9.84
N LYS A 34 8.24 4.33 11.06
CA LYS A 34 9.01 3.55 12.04
C LYS A 34 8.93 2.05 11.81
N ILE A 35 8.03 1.61 10.94
CA ILE A 35 7.90 0.21 10.54
C ILE A 35 8.99 -0.11 9.50
N PRO A 36 9.83 -1.15 9.71
CA PRO A 36 10.85 -1.54 8.74
C PRO A 36 10.26 -1.92 7.37
N GLN A 37 10.98 -1.61 6.30
CA GLN A 37 10.53 -1.82 4.91
C GLN A 37 10.20 -3.29 4.63
N GLU A 38 10.89 -4.22 5.27
CA GLU A 38 10.75 -5.67 5.11
C GLU A 38 9.34 -6.15 5.50
N LYS A 39 8.67 -5.46 6.42
CA LYS A 39 7.30 -5.79 6.85
C LYS A 39 6.23 -5.46 5.80
N PHE A 40 6.60 -4.73 4.75
CA PHE A 40 5.69 -4.34 3.67
C PHE A 40 5.78 -5.26 2.45
N ILE A 41 6.68 -6.24 2.46
CA ILE A 41 6.88 -7.16 1.34
C ILE A 41 5.68 -8.11 1.24
N ILE A 42 5.01 -8.08 0.10
CA ILE A 42 3.92 -8.99 -0.28
C ILE A 42 4.48 -9.99 -1.29
N SER A 43 4.08 -11.26 -1.22
CA SER A 43 4.51 -12.28 -2.16
C SER A 43 3.31 -12.95 -2.84
N GLN A 44 3.33 -13.02 -4.17
CA GLN A 44 2.29 -13.67 -4.96
C GLN A 44 2.91 -14.57 -6.04
N SER A 45 2.31 -15.73 -6.29
CA SER A 45 2.80 -16.71 -7.26
C SER A 45 2.34 -16.39 -8.68
N ILE A 46 3.23 -16.52 -9.66
CA ILE A 46 2.87 -16.42 -11.08
C ILE A 46 2.19 -17.72 -11.51
N SER A 47 0.91 -17.64 -11.87
CA SER A 47 0.10 -18.80 -12.26
C SER A 47 0.14 -19.13 -13.75
N LYS A 48 0.54 -18.19 -14.62
CA LYS A 48 0.49 -18.35 -16.08
C LYS A 48 1.87 -18.33 -16.72
N LYS A 49 2.03 -19.11 -17.79
CA LYS A 49 3.23 -19.10 -18.64
C LYS A 49 3.33 -17.79 -19.42
N GLY A 50 4.55 -17.25 -19.51
CA GLY A 50 4.90 -16.12 -20.40
C GLY A 50 4.30 -14.78 -20.01
N TYR A 51 3.98 -14.55 -18.72
CA TYR A 51 3.33 -13.34 -18.24
C TYR A 51 2.04 -12.98 -18.99
N ASP A 52 1.36 -13.98 -19.58
CA ASP A 52 0.24 -13.71 -20.46
C ASP A 52 -0.86 -12.98 -19.69
N MET A 53 -1.01 -11.72 -20.05
CA MET A 53 -2.03 -10.84 -19.52
C MET A 53 -3.34 -11.05 -20.25
N LYS A 54 -3.74 -12.29 -20.56
CA LYS A 54 -5.10 -12.64 -21.00
C LYS A 54 -5.72 -13.65 -20.04
N ASN A 55 -6.94 -13.39 -19.59
CA ASN A 55 -7.69 -14.41 -18.86
C ASN A 55 -8.16 -15.52 -19.81
N CYS A 56 -8.69 -16.62 -19.27
CA CYS A 56 -9.23 -17.74 -20.05
C CYS A 56 -10.37 -17.33 -21.00
N ALA A 57 -10.95 -16.13 -20.84
CA ALA A 57 -11.95 -15.55 -21.73
C ALA A 57 -11.34 -14.64 -22.83
N GLY A 58 -10.02 -14.60 -22.99
CA GLY A 58 -9.34 -13.79 -24.00
C GLY A 58 -9.32 -12.28 -23.71
N HIS A 59 -9.95 -11.82 -22.64
CA HIS A 59 -9.84 -10.44 -22.18
C HIS A 59 -8.46 -10.20 -21.59
N LYS A 60 -7.89 -9.00 -21.78
CA LYS A 60 -6.64 -8.62 -21.11
C LYS A 60 -6.84 -8.84 -19.60
N SER A 61 -6.16 -9.84 -19.03
CA SER A 61 -6.15 -10.20 -17.62
C SER A 61 -5.98 -8.92 -16.84
N ALA A 62 -6.99 -8.61 -16.02
CA ALA A 62 -7.03 -7.45 -15.14
C ALA A 62 -5.63 -7.24 -14.55
N SER A 63 -5.00 -6.13 -14.89
CA SER A 63 -3.58 -5.88 -14.70
C SER A 63 -3.10 -6.33 -13.31
N ILE A 64 -2.39 -7.46 -13.26
CA ILE A 64 -1.95 -8.09 -12.01
C ILE A 64 -0.59 -7.52 -11.63
N GLY A 65 -0.46 -6.96 -10.42
CA GLY A 65 0.75 -6.24 -9.99
C GLY A 65 2.03 -7.06 -10.03
N HIS A 66 2.03 -8.29 -9.51
CA HIS A 66 3.21 -9.15 -9.53
C HIS A 66 3.60 -9.62 -10.95
N VAL A 67 2.62 -9.78 -11.86
CA VAL A 67 2.89 -10.11 -13.26
C VAL A 67 3.48 -8.90 -14.00
N LYS A 68 2.95 -7.70 -13.77
CA LYS A 68 3.48 -6.44 -14.31
C LYS A 68 4.88 -6.13 -13.79
N LEU A 69 5.16 -6.46 -12.53
CA LEU A 69 6.51 -6.36 -11.99
C LEU A 69 7.45 -7.36 -12.66
N ALA A 70 7.07 -8.64 -12.76
CA ALA A 70 7.90 -9.65 -13.38
C ALA A 70 8.22 -9.33 -14.85
N GLU A 71 7.23 -8.84 -15.61
CA GLU A 71 7.45 -8.31 -16.97
C GLU A 71 8.46 -7.16 -17.00
N ARG A 72 8.45 -6.27 -15.98
CA ARG A 72 9.41 -5.17 -15.89
C ARG A 72 10.79 -5.61 -15.42
N MET A 73 10.90 -6.61 -14.55
CA MET A 73 12.18 -7.20 -14.15
C MET A 73 12.87 -7.82 -15.38
N GLU A 74 12.14 -8.61 -16.16
CA GLU A 74 12.63 -9.20 -17.41
C GLU A 74 13.08 -8.14 -18.43
N LYS A 75 12.35 -7.02 -18.54
CA LYS A 75 12.75 -5.90 -19.42
C LYS A 75 14.00 -5.16 -18.95
N ARG A 76 14.27 -5.14 -17.64
CA ARG A 76 15.48 -4.51 -17.09
C ARG A 76 16.69 -5.39 -17.33
N GLU A 77 16.55 -6.68 -17.06
CA GLU A 77 17.60 -7.68 -17.19
C GLU A 77 17.02 -8.96 -17.84
N PRO A 78 17.20 -9.13 -19.17
CA PRO A 78 16.66 -10.29 -19.87
C PRO A 78 17.21 -11.61 -19.32
N GLY A 79 16.33 -12.56 -19.02
CA GLY A 79 16.67 -13.87 -18.48
C GLY A 79 16.74 -13.97 -16.95
N THR A 80 16.54 -12.88 -16.21
CA THR A 80 16.49 -12.90 -14.72
C THR A 80 15.06 -12.86 -14.17
N GLY A 81 14.05 -12.77 -15.05
CA GLY A 81 12.65 -12.68 -14.66
C GLY A 81 12.12 -13.96 -13.98
N PRO A 82 11.18 -13.82 -13.01
CA PRO A 82 10.56 -14.96 -12.34
C PRO A 82 9.77 -15.89 -13.28
N LEU A 83 9.89 -17.21 -13.06
CA LEU A 83 9.23 -18.22 -13.87
C LEU A 83 7.81 -18.53 -13.38
N THR A 84 7.07 -19.33 -14.17
CA THR A 84 5.76 -19.83 -13.75
C THR A 84 5.89 -20.75 -12.55
N GLY A 85 5.08 -20.51 -11.51
CA GLY A 85 5.16 -21.19 -10.23
C GLY A 85 5.97 -20.40 -9.20
N ASP A 86 6.84 -19.49 -9.63
CA ASP A 86 7.66 -18.69 -8.71
C ASP A 86 6.81 -17.67 -7.96
N ARG A 87 7.21 -17.43 -6.72
CA ARG A 87 6.67 -16.40 -5.84
C ARG A 87 7.44 -15.11 -6.07
N VAL A 88 6.76 -14.07 -6.53
CA VAL A 88 7.36 -12.75 -6.75
C VAL A 88 7.13 -11.88 -5.51
N PRO A 89 8.20 -11.52 -4.76
CA PRO A 89 8.10 -10.52 -3.71
C PRO A 89 7.99 -9.12 -4.32
N PHE A 90 7.14 -8.28 -3.74
CA PHE A 90 6.98 -6.89 -4.16
C PHE A 90 6.51 -6.00 -3.02
N VAL A 91 6.77 -4.71 -3.15
CA VAL A 91 6.20 -3.65 -2.32
C VAL A 91 5.32 -2.75 -3.19
N VAL A 92 4.38 -2.04 -2.59
CA VAL A 92 3.58 -1.03 -3.30
C VAL A 92 4.16 0.35 -3.01
N VAL A 93 4.65 1.02 -4.05
CA VAL A 93 5.23 2.35 -3.98
C VAL A 93 4.19 3.44 -4.30
N LYS A 94 4.40 4.66 -3.82
CA LYS A 94 3.49 5.78 -4.04
C LYS A 94 3.53 6.28 -5.49
N GLU A 95 4.72 6.27 -6.07
CA GLU A 95 4.97 6.73 -7.44
C GLU A 95 5.52 5.57 -8.27
N ALA A 96 5.21 5.57 -9.57
CA ALA A 96 5.71 4.57 -10.52
C ALA A 96 6.78 5.21 -11.42
N PRO A 97 8.09 5.01 -11.15
CA PRO A 97 9.15 5.71 -11.87
C PRO A 97 9.13 5.50 -13.38
N HIS A 98 8.76 4.29 -13.84
CA HIS A 98 8.65 3.97 -15.27
C HIS A 98 7.51 4.72 -15.98
N LEU A 99 6.59 5.34 -15.23
CA LEU A 99 5.51 6.16 -15.75
C LEU A 99 5.76 7.67 -15.60
N SER A 100 6.94 8.08 -15.12
CA SER A 100 7.28 9.50 -14.93
C SER A 100 7.21 10.34 -16.21
N HIS A 101 7.45 9.74 -17.38
CA HIS A 101 7.35 10.39 -18.68
C HIS A 101 5.90 10.49 -19.19
N VAL A 102 4.98 9.72 -18.61
CA VAL A 102 3.60 9.61 -19.06
C VAL A 102 2.78 10.76 -18.45
N LYS A 103 2.41 11.74 -19.28
CA LYS A 103 1.63 12.92 -18.85
C LYS A 103 0.14 12.66 -18.79
N ASP A 104 -0.37 11.82 -19.71
CA ASP A 104 -1.77 11.46 -19.78
C ASP A 104 -2.06 10.25 -18.88
N ARG A 105 -3.23 10.19 -18.26
CA ARG A 105 -3.60 9.05 -17.38
C ARG A 105 -3.99 7.79 -18.15
N THR A 106 -3.45 7.61 -19.35
CA THR A 106 -3.80 6.55 -20.28
C THR A 106 -2.61 5.62 -20.48
N ILE A 107 -2.76 4.36 -20.09
CA ILE A 107 -1.73 3.33 -20.26
C ILE A 107 -2.32 2.24 -21.14
N SER A 108 -1.62 1.90 -22.22
CA SER A 108 -2.05 0.82 -23.15
C SER A 108 -3.51 0.96 -23.64
N GLY A 109 -3.98 2.19 -23.85
CA GLY A 109 -5.35 2.51 -24.29
C GLY A 109 -6.41 2.55 -23.19
N VAL A 110 -6.03 2.40 -21.91
CA VAL A 110 -6.95 2.46 -20.75
C VAL A 110 -6.68 3.74 -19.95
N SER A 111 -7.70 4.58 -19.82
CA SER A 111 -7.65 5.81 -19.01
C SER A 111 -8.05 5.52 -17.56
N TYR A 112 -7.28 6.06 -16.61
CA TYR A 112 -7.52 5.91 -15.17
C TYR A 112 -7.95 7.24 -14.52
N ALA A 113 -8.72 7.15 -13.42
CA ALA A 113 -9.09 8.31 -12.62
C ALA A 113 -7.87 8.96 -11.95
N ALA A 114 -7.90 10.27 -11.71
CA ALA A 114 -6.80 11.00 -11.06
C ALA A 114 -6.42 10.40 -9.71
N LYS A 115 -7.42 10.02 -8.91
CA LYS A 115 -7.24 9.49 -7.57
C LYS A 115 -6.46 8.17 -7.57
N ASP A 116 -6.63 7.38 -8.62
CA ASP A 116 -6.05 6.05 -8.74
C ASP A 116 -4.80 6.03 -9.62
N TRP A 117 -4.25 7.20 -9.95
CA TRP A 117 -3.07 7.33 -10.81
C TRP A 117 -1.78 7.48 -9.99
N PRO A 118 -0.72 6.71 -10.29
CA PRO A 118 -0.71 5.53 -11.17
C PRO A 118 -1.49 4.35 -10.58
N PRO A 119 -2.07 3.47 -11.41
CA PRO A 119 -2.85 2.35 -10.89
C PRO A 119 -1.96 1.37 -10.13
N ARG A 120 -2.49 0.75 -9.08
CA ARG A 120 -1.73 -0.08 -8.12
C ARG A 120 -0.85 -1.15 -8.78
N HIS A 121 -1.33 -1.76 -9.85
CA HIS A 121 -0.59 -2.82 -10.54
C HIS A 121 0.69 -2.31 -11.24
N GLU A 122 0.74 -1.03 -11.61
CA GLU A 122 1.96 -0.39 -12.08
C GLU A 122 2.86 0.03 -10.90
N ARG A 123 2.28 0.23 -9.71
CA ARG A 123 2.99 0.66 -8.50
C ARG A 123 3.60 -0.47 -7.68
N CYS A 124 3.52 -1.72 -8.13
CA CYS A 124 4.20 -2.84 -7.46
C CYS A 124 5.67 -2.81 -7.84
N GLU A 125 6.61 -2.87 -6.92
CA GLU A 125 8.04 -2.78 -7.24
C GLU A 125 8.87 -3.80 -6.46
N ASP A 126 10.01 -4.20 -7.03
CA ASP A 126 10.94 -5.10 -6.36
C ASP A 126 11.48 -4.43 -5.07
N PRO A 127 11.49 -5.10 -3.90
CA PRO A 127 11.93 -4.48 -2.66
C PRO A 127 13.37 -3.98 -2.69
N VAL A 128 14.27 -4.67 -3.40
CA VAL A 128 15.67 -4.27 -3.55
C VAL A 128 15.76 -3.01 -4.39
N PHE A 129 15.14 -3.03 -5.57
CA PHE A 129 15.08 -1.85 -6.45
C PHE A 129 14.45 -0.63 -5.77
N ALA A 130 13.36 -0.82 -5.03
CA ALA A 130 12.68 0.25 -4.30
C ALA A 130 13.60 0.89 -3.24
N LYS A 131 14.39 0.07 -2.55
CA LYS A 131 15.37 0.55 -1.56
C LYS A 131 16.52 1.30 -2.23
N GLU A 132 17.10 0.76 -3.29
CA GLU A 132 18.22 1.37 -4.01
C GLU A 132 17.86 2.72 -4.65
N LYS A 133 16.64 2.83 -5.19
CA LYS A 133 16.14 4.07 -5.79
C LYS A 133 15.47 5.02 -4.79
N GLY A 134 15.41 4.66 -3.51
CA GLY A 134 14.79 5.48 -2.47
C GLY A 134 13.30 5.73 -2.71
N LEU A 135 12.58 4.76 -3.28
CA LEU A 135 11.17 4.90 -3.59
C LEU A 135 10.32 4.91 -2.31
N LYS A 136 9.39 5.85 -2.23
CA LYS A 136 8.47 5.96 -1.08
C LYS A 136 7.36 4.92 -1.21
N LEU A 137 7.11 4.19 -0.12
CA LEU A 137 5.99 3.24 -0.03
C LEU A 137 4.63 3.97 -0.02
N ASP A 138 3.61 3.30 -0.53
CA ASP A 138 2.23 3.75 -0.41
C ASP A 138 1.62 3.35 0.94
N LEU A 139 1.88 4.16 1.96
CA LEU A 139 1.36 3.94 3.31
C LEU A 139 -0.18 3.94 3.37
N GLU A 140 -0.85 4.64 2.45
CA GLU A 140 -2.32 4.66 2.39
C GLU A 140 -2.86 3.28 2.02
N TYR A 141 -2.26 2.65 1.00
CA TYR A 141 -2.60 1.29 0.61
C TYR A 141 -2.39 0.29 1.74
N TYR A 142 -1.25 0.33 2.43
CA TYR A 142 -1.00 -0.60 3.53
C TYR A 142 -1.94 -0.37 4.73
N LEU A 143 -2.28 0.87 5.03
CA LEU A 143 -3.24 1.17 6.09
C LEU A 143 -4.64 0.68 5.73
N LEU A 144 -5.15 1.06 4.55
CA LEU A 144 -6.57 0.88 4.19
C LEU A 144 -6.88 -0.51 3.66
N ASN A 145 -6.01 -1.04 2.80
CA ASN A 145 -6.28 -2.30 2.10
C ASN A 145 -5.68 -3.51 2.81
N GLN A 146 -4.57 -3.35 3.55
CA GLN A 146 -3.89 -4.47 4.20
C GLN A 146 -4.21 -4.56 5.70
N LEU A 147 -4.18 -3.45 6.43
CA LEU A 147 -4.36 -3.47 7.89
C LEU A 147 -5.81 -3.29 8.32
N LYS A 148 -6.49 -2.24 7.83
CA LYS A 148 -7.84 -1.87 8.30
C LYS A 148 -8.84 -3.01 8.15
N THR A 149 -8.92 -3.63 6.97
CA THR A 149 -9.91 -4.68 6.68
C THR A 149 -9.82 -5.88 7.63
N PRO A 150 -8.68 -6.58 7.79
CA PRO A 150 -8.60 -7.71 8.70
C PRO A 150 -8.71 -7.30 10.17
N VAL A 151 -8.16 -6.15 10.57
CA VAL A 151 -8.24 -5.69 11.96
C VAL A 151 -9.69 -5.38 12.35
N LEU A 152 -10.45 -4.69 11.50
CA LEU A 152 -11.86 -4.44 11.76
C LEU A 152 -12.69 -5.71 11.77
N SER A 153 -12.43 -6.64 10.84
CA SER A 153 -13.10 -7.94 10.83
C SER A 153 -12.90 -8.71 12.14
N LEU A 154 -11.78 -8.53 12.84
CA LEU A 154 -11.50 -9.12 14.14
C LEU A 154 -12.12 -8.33 15.30
N LEU A 155 -12.09 -6.99 15.23
CA LEU A 155 -12.45 -6.13 16.35
C LEU A 155 -13.93 -5.78 16.40
N GLU A 156 -14.63 -5.62 15.29
CA GLU A 156 -16.02 -5.16 15.24
C GLU A 156 -16.99 -5.96 16.13
N PRO A 157 -16.91 -7.31 16.22
CA PRO A 157 -17.79 -8.08 17.10
C PRO A 157 -17.64 -7.76 18.60
N ILE A 158 -16.49 -7.23 19.01
CA ILE A 158 -16.13 -6.97 20.42
C ILE A 158 -16.12 -5.46 20.71
N TYR A 159 -15.74 -4.67 19.70
CA TYR A 159 -15.53 -3.23 19.76
C TYR A 159 -16.06 -2.57 18.47
N PRO A 160 -17.39 -2.32 18.38
CA PRO A 160 -18.04 -1.77 17.19
C PRO A 160 -17.46 -0.42 16.73
N GLU A 161 -16.97 0.39 17.66
CA GLU A 161 -16.41 1.72 17.38
C GLU A 161 -14.95 1.68 16.88
N ALA A 162 -14.35 0.50 16.73
CA ALA A 162 -12.94 0.35 16.29
C ALA A 162 -12.64 1.06 14.97
N ASN A 163 -13.61 1.20 14.07
CA ASN A 163 -13.45 1.91 12.79
C ASN A 163 -13.09 3.40 12.98
N GLN A 164 -13.51 4.02 14.08
CA GLN A 164 -13.20 5.43 14.37
C GLN A 164 -11.68 5.67 14.47
N ILE A 165 -10.93 4.70 14.99
CA ILE A 165 -9.46 4.77 15.12
C ILE A 165 -8.80 4.88 13.74
N PHE A 166 -9.30 4.13 12.77
CA PHE A 166 -8.79 4.18 11.40
C PHE A 166 -9.21 5.47 10.69
N GLN A 167 -10.44 5.96 10.91
CA GLN A 167 -10.89 7.26 10.37
C GLN A 167 -10.06 8.45 10.86
N GLU A 168 -9.61 8.44 12.12
CA GLU A 168 -8.66 9.43 12.64
C GLU A 168 -7.32 9.38 11.90
N THR A 169 -6.83 8.16 11.67
CA THR A 169 -5.56 7.90 10.98
C THR A 169 -5.62 8.35 9.52
N GLU A 170 -6.72 8.07 8.83
CA GLU A 170 -7.01 8.53 7.47
C GLU A 170 -7.01 10.06 7.36
N ARG A 171 -7.66 10.74 8.32
CA ARG A 171 -7.67 12.21 8.39
C ARG A 171 -6.26 12.78 8.55
N LYS A 172 -5.43 12.17 9.41
CA LYS A 172 -4.01 12.56 9.55
C LYS A 172 -3.27 12.41 8.22
N LEU A 173 -3.42 11.27 7.54
CA LEU A 173 -2.74 10.99 6.27
C LEU A 173 -3.17 11.96 5.15
N ASN A 174 -4.46 12.23 5.03
CA ASN A 174 -5.01 13.21 4.09
C ASN A 174 -4.47 14.62 4.36
N SER A 175 -4.41 15.03 5.64
CA SER A 175 -3.85 16.33 6.02
C SER A 175 -2.36 16.48 5.66
N MET A 176 -1.59 15.39 5.74
CA MET A 176 -0.17 15.37 5.39
C MET A 176 0.01 15.45 3.87
N THR A 177 -0.77 14.69 3.12
CA THR A 177 -0.76 14.73 1.65
C THR A 177 -1.12 16.13 1.14
N SER A 178 -2.19 16.74 1.65
CA SER A 178 -2.58 18.11 1.26
C SER A 178 -1.48 19.14 1.54
N ARG A 179 -0.84 19.07 2.71
CA ARG A 179 0.29 19.96 3.06
C ARG A 179 1.47 19.79 2.10
N ASN A 180 1.82 18.56 1.75
CA ASN A 180 2.92 18.28 0.81
C ASN A 180 2.60 18.75 -0.61
N THR A 181 1.37 18.58 -1.08
CA THR A 181 0.94 19.06 -2.40
C THR A 181 0.99 20.58 -2.47
N LEU A 182 0.55 21.27 -1.41
CA LEU A 182 0.64 22.73 -1.35
C LEU A 182 2.10 23.19 -1.40
N LEU A 183 2.97 22.67 -0.54
CA LEU A 183 4.40 23.02 -0.53
C LEU A 183 5.07 22.77 -1.89
N THR A 184 4.84 21.60 -2.48
CA THR A 184 5.43 21.29 -3.81
C THR A 184 4.91 22.20 -4.90
N SER A 185 3.64 22.63 -4.86
CA SER A 185 3.09 23.59 -5.83
C SER A 185 3.68 25.00 -5.69
N PHE A 186 4.04 25.43 -4.47
CA PHE A 186 4.68 26.74 -4.23
C PHE A 186 6.08 26.84 -4.82
N PHE A 187 6.86 25.74 -4.82
CA PHE A 187 8.23 25.73 -5.33
C PHE A 187 8.34 25.29 -6.80
N ARG A 188 7.22 25.06 -7.51
CA ARG A 188 7.29 24.81 -8.96
C ARG A 188 7.67 26.11 -9.69
N PRO A 189 8.70 26.10 -10.54
CA PRO A 189 9.00 27.27 -11.37
C PRO A 189 7.77 27.60 -12.22
N ARG A 190 7.36 28.87 -12.21
CA ARG A 190 6.29 29.35 -13.09
C ARG A 190 6.80 29.30 -14.54
N PRO A 191 5.95 28.89 -15.50
CA PRO A 191 6.32 28.85 -16.91
C PRO A 191 6.67 30.23 -17.46
#